data_AF-A0A2R6LHZ7-F1
#
_entry.id   AF-A0A2R6LHZ7-F1
#
_cell.length_a   1.000
_cell.length_b   1.000
_cell.length_c   1.000
_cell.angle_alpha   90.00
_cell.angle_beta   90.00
_cell.angle_gamma   90.00
#
_symmetry.space_group_name_H-M   'P 1'
#
loop_
_entity.id
_entity.type
_entity.pdbx_description
1 polymer ?
#
loop_
_entity_poly.entity_id
_entity_poly.type
_entity_poly.pdbx_seq_one_letter_code
_entity_poly.pdbx_strand_id
1 'polypeptide(L)' 'MKEDLMDILCCPLDKAELELDAEERDEGENENEDEVVEGTLRCTECGETYPVEDGIPNLLPPDMREEGEEASA' A
#
# COMPACT_ATOMS: atom_id res chain seq x y z
N MET A 1 -0.01 8.11 4.03
CA MET A 1 -0.25 6.92 4.85
C MET A 1 0.49 6.98 6.18
N LYS A 2 -0.24 6.87 7.29
CA LYS A 2 0.33 6.75 8.65
C LYS A 2 0.92 5.37 8.89
N GLU A 3 2.09 5.30 9.52
CA GLU A 3 2.74 4.04 9.90
C GLU A 3 1.92 3.25 10.92
N ASP A 4 1.20 3.92 11.84
CA ASP A 4 0.31 3.25 12.81
C ASP A 4 -0.83 2.44 12.16
N LEU A 5 -1.15 2.71 10.88
CA LEU A 5 -2.13 1.89 10.15
C LEU A 5 -1.55 0.50 9.81
N MET A 6 -0.22 0.36 9.71
CA MET A 6 0.44 -0.94 9.46
C MET A 6 0.12 -1.96 10.57
N ASP A 7 -0.01 -1.51 11.82
CA ASP A 7 -0.34 -2.37 12.96
C ASP A 7 -1.73 -3.02 12.86
N ILE A 8 -2.63 -2.48 12.04
CA ILE A 8 -3.98 -3.01 11.84
C ILE A 8 -4.22 -3.56 10.43
N LEU A 9 -3.30 -3.33 9.49
CA LEU A 9 -3.42 -3.78 8.11
C LEU A 9 -2.82 -5.17 7.94
N CYS A 10 -3.55 -6.03 7.24
CA CYS A 10 -3.13 -7.38 6.91
C CYS A 10 -3.48 -7.68 5.45
N CYS A 11 -2.83 -8.69 4.86
CA CYS A 11 -3.12 -9.09 3.50
C CYS A 11 -4.62 -9.45 3.33
N PRO A 12 -5.34 -8.89 2.33
CA PRO A 12 -6.75 -9.22 2.10
C PRO A 12 -6.98 -10.67 1.63
N LEU A 13 -5.95 -11.35 1.11
CA LEU A 13 -6.05 -12.72 0.59
C LEU A 13 -5.89 -13.77 1.70
N ASP A 14 -4.82 -13.63 2.49
CA ASP A 14 -4.35 -14.65 3.44
C ASP A 14 -4.20 -14.13 4.88
N LYS A 15 -4.38 -12.82 5.10
CA LYS A 15 -4.28 -12.13 6.39
C LYS A 15 -2.90 -12.18 7.05
N ALA A 16 -1.84 -12.47 6.29
CA ALA A 16 -0.48 -12.35 6.78
C ALA A 16 -0.02 -10.90 6.90
N GLU A 17 1.18 -10.76 7.46
CA GLU A 17 1.88 -9.49 7.67
C GLU A 17 2.35 -8.90 6.33
N LEU A 18 2.18 -7.59 6.21
CA LEU A 18 2.60 -6.79 5.07
C LEU A 18 3.87 -6.01 5.44
N GLU A 19 4.89 -6.06 4.58
CA GLU A 19 6.09 -5.24 4.68
C GLU A 19 5.91 -3.95 3.86
N LEU A 20 6.13 -2.80 4.48
CA LEU A 20 6.13 -1.51 3.78
C LEU A 20 7.53 -1.15 3.30
N ASP A 21 7.65 -0.89 2.01
CA ASP A 21 8.80 -0.24 1.39
C ASP A 21 8.38 1.20 1.04
N ALA A 22 8.76 2.17 1.87
CA ALA A 22 8.42 3.57 1.62
C ALA A 22 9.47 4.21 0.71
N GLU A 23 9.04 4.69 -0.45
CA GLU A 23 9.88 5.35 -1.44
C GLU A 23 9.97 6.85 -1.16
N GLU A 24 8.83 7.47 -0.85
CA GLU A 24 8.72 8.88 -0.50
C GLU A 24 7.93 9.07 0.80
N ARG A 25 8.47 9.91 1.70
CA ARG A 25 7.82 10.30 2.95
C ARG A 25 7.81 11.82 3.04
N ASP A 26 6.70 12.38 3.47
CA ASP A 26 6.49 13.81 3.64
C ASP A 26 6.14 14.13 5.10
N GLU A 27 6.35 15.39 5.47
CA GLU A 27 6.05 15.90 6.81
C GLU A 27 4.52 15.99 6.93
N GLY A 28 3.90 14.96 7.52
CA GLY A 28 2.44 14.86 7.61
C GLY A 28 1.81 16.07 8.29
N GLU A 29 0.49 16.23 8.14
CA GLU A 29 -0.26 17.38 8.68
C GLU A 29 -0.14 17.56 10.21
N ASN A 30 0.39 16.55 10.92
CA ASN A 30 0.72 16.62 12.33
C ASN A 30 2.24 16.76 12.49
N GLU A 31 2.70 17.75 13.27
CA GLU A 31 4.09 18.17 13.48
C GLU A 31 5.05 17.09 14.07
N ASN A 32 4.68 15.80 14.06
CA ASN A 32 5.42 14.71 14.69
C ASN A 32 5.19 13.32 14.06
N GLU A 33 4.66 13.24 12.84
CA GLU A 33 4.38 11.95 12.18
C GLU A 33 4.77 12.02 10.69
N ASP A 34 5.77 11.24 10.30
CA ASP A 34 6.17 11.07 8.91
C ASP A 34 5.04 10.33 8.15
N GLU A 35 4.55 10.94 7.08
CA GLU A 35 3.51 10.34 6.24
C GLU A 35 4.14 9.74 4.98
N VAL A 36 3.90 8.45 4.74
CA VAL A 36 4.37 7.79 3.51
C VAL A 36 3.47 8.24 2.37
N VAL A 37 4.03 8.91 1.38
CA VAL A 37 3.33 9.46 0.20
C VAL A 37 3.44 8.51 -0.98
N GLU A 38 4.62 7.95 -1.21
CA GLU A 38 4.87 6.92 -2.21
C GLU A 38 5.55 5.70 -1.59
N GLY A 39 5.16 4.52 -2.04
CA GLY A 39 5.79 3.29 -1.59
C GLY A 39 5.02 2.06 -2.03
N THR A 40 5.39 0.92 -1.45
CA THR A 40 4.87 -0.37 -1.83
C THR A 40 4.73 -1.29 -0.62
N LEU A 41 3.56 -1.89 -0.47
CA LEU A 41 3.22 -2.88 0.53
C LEU A 41 3.35 -4.29 -0.04
N ARG A 42 4.19 -5.13 0.56
CA ARG A 42 4.45 -6.50 0.08
C ARG A 42 4.04 -7.53 1.11
N CYS A 43 3.22 -8.50 0.71
CA CYS A 43 2.88 -9.62 1.57
C CYS A 43 4.04 -10.62 1.66
N THR A 44 4.38 -11.02 2.89
CA THR A 44 5.46 -11.98 3.17
C THR A 44 5.09 -13.43 2.80
N GLU A 45 3.80 -13.77 2.79
CA GLU A 45 3.30 -15.13 2.56
C GLU A 45 2.88 -15.36 1.10
N CYS A 46 1.98 -14.54 0.56
CA CYS A 46 1.52 -14.71 -0.83
C CYS A 46 2.41 -14.02 -1.86
N GLY A 47 3.29 -13.10 -1.43
CA GLY A 47 4.17 -12.34 -2.31
C GLY A 47 3.46 -11.23 -3.10
N GLU A 48 2.18 -10.97 -2.81
CA GLU A 48 1.41 -9.93 -3.49
C GLU A 48 1.91 -8.54 -3.12
N THR A 49 1.85 -7.63 -4.10
CA THR A 49 2.39 -6.29 -3.97
C THR A 49 1.32 -5.21 -4.19
N TYR A 50 1.23 -4.27 -3.27
CA TYR A 50 0.18 -3.25 -3.15
C TYR A 50 0.84 -1.86 -3.20
N PRO A 51 0.70 -1.09 -4.30
CA PRO A 51 1.32 0.23 -4.40
C PRO A 51 0.63 1.22 -3.47
N VAL A 52 1.39 2.20 -2.99
CA VAL A 52 0.95 3.33 -2.19
C VAL A 52 1.21 4.58 -3.01
N GLU A 53 0.15 5.30 -3.34
CA GLU A 53 0.19 6.51 -4.17
C GLU A 53 -0.61 7.61 -3.46
N ASP A 54 -0.09 8.84 -3.42
CA ASP A 54 -0.72 9.97 -2.71
C ASP A 54 -1.01 9.66 -1.22
N GLY A 55 -0.19 8.78 -0.64
CA GLY A 55 -0.37 8.26 0.71
C GLY A 55 -1.57 7.34 0.92
N ILE A 56 -2.18 6.84 -0.15
CA ILE A 56 -3.30 5.90 -0.13
C ILE A 56 -2.81 4.51 -0.60
N PRO A 57 -2.77 3.50 0.29
CA PRO A 57 -2.39 2.14 -0.10
C PRO A 57 -3.51 1.46 -0.92
N ASN A 58 -3.19 1.01 -2.13
CA ASN A 58 -4.12 0.27 -2.96
C ASN A 58 -4.09 -1.22 -2.64
N LEU A 59 -4.92 -1.63 -1.66
CA LEU A 59 -5.08 -3.02 -1.22
C LEU A 59 -6.03 -3.86 -2.10
N LEU A 60 -6.43 -3.39 -3.29
CA LEU A 60 -7.29 -4.17 -4.17
C LEU A 60 -6.53 -5.39 -4.71
N PRO A 61 -7.18 -6.56 -4.87
CA PRO A 61 -6.59 -7.69 -5.59
C PRO A 61 -6.21 -7.28 -7.01
N PRO A 62 -5.12 -7.81 -7.59
CA PRO A 62 -4.69 -7.48 -8.95
C PRO A 62 -5.81 -7.71 -9.99
N ASP A 63 -6.61 -8.75 -9.81
CA ASP A 63 -7.77 -9.10 -10.65
C ASP A 63 -8.81 -7.97 -10.75
N MET A 64 -8.84 -7.06 -9.77
CA MET A 64 -9.73 -5.89 -9.73
C MET A 64 -8.99 -4.56 -9.97
N ARG A 65 -7.66 -4.56 -10.11
CA ARG A 65 -6.89 -3.37 -10.49
C ARG A 65 -6.85 -3.16 -12.00
N GLU A 66 -7.00 -4.23 -12.78
CA GLU A 66 -6.92 -4.22 -14.25
C GLU A 66 -8.16 -3.65 -14.98
N GLU A 67 -9.23 -3.24 -14.29
CA GLU A 67 -10.36 -2.56 -14.97
C GLU A 67 -10.00 -1.18 -15.58
N GLY A 68 -8.75 -0.71 -15.40
CA GLY A 68 -8.23 0.53 -15.98
C GLY A 68 -7.41 0.40 -17.26
N GLU A 69 -6.87 -0.78 -17.59
CA GLU A 69 -5.78 -0.87 -18.59
C GLU A 69 -5.94 -2.01 -19.62
N GLU A 70 -7.17 -2.42 -19.94
CA GLU A 70 -7.46 -3.30 -21.08
C GLU A 70 -8.53 -2.67 -21.98
N ALA A 71 -8.22 -1.48 -22.53
CA ALA A 71 -8.98 -0.87 -23.62
C ALA A 71 -8.05 -0.19 -24.64
N SER A 72 -7.05 -0.91 -25.15
CA SER A 72 -6.40 -0.51 -26.41
C SER A 72 -5.86 -1.73 -27.15
N ALA A 73 -6.77 -2.51 -27.73
CA ALA A 73 -6.49 -3.42 -28.84
C ALA A 73 -7.30 -2.98 -30.08
#